data_AF-A0A6L8MH46-F1
#
_entry.id   AF-A0A6L8MH46-F1
#
_cell.length_a   1.000
_cell.length_b   1.000
_cell.length_c   1.000
_cell.angle_alpha   90.00
_cell.angle_beta   90.00
_cell.angle_gamma   90.00
#
_symmetry.space_group_name_H-M   'P 1'
#
loop_
_entity.id
_entity.type
_entity.pdbx_description
1 polymer ?
#
loop_
_entity_poly.entity_id
_entity_poly.type
_entity_poly.pdbx_seq_one_letter_code
_entity_poly.pdbx_strand_id
1 'polypeptide(L)'
;MHLPFAAARVAVGDAKIADVILLNPSEIYLLGKTTGSTNLIVWNRANQASVIDISVDLDTAGLRQQFSELFPTERDIRLTVSGNALILSGSVADSVRAAQVVAVASAYLQRTARSGGSGAAAPDAAA
;
A
#
# COMPACT_ATOMS: atom_id res chain seq x y z
N MET A 1 9.11 -6.18 11.75
CA MET A 1 8.80 -7.59 11.41
C MET A 1 9.87 -8.48 11.99
N HIS A 2 9.51 -9.53 12.72
CA HIS A 2 10.48 -10.50 13.26
C HIS A 2 10.80 -11.56 12.22
N LEU A 3 12.07 -11.97 12.15
CA LEU A 3 12.53 -13.02 11.25
C LEU A 3 12.63 -14.37 11.96
N PRO A 4 12.31 -15.48 11.27
CA PRO A 4 12.45 -16.81 11.83
C PRO A 4 13.92 -17.25 11.99
N PHE A 5 14.88 -16.49 11.45
CA PHE A 5 16.31 -16.75 11.55
C PHE A 5 17.11 -15.44 11.54
N ALA A 6 18.35 -15.51 12.05
CA ALA A 6 19.25 -14.37 12.05
C ALA A 6 19.75 -14.02 10.63
N ALA A 7 19.29 -12.90 10.08
CA ALA A 7 19.77 -12.29 8.86
C ALA A 7 21.17 -11.71 9.02
N ALA A 8 22.00 -11.94 8.00
CA ALA A 8 23.32 -11.35 7.83
C ALA A 8 23.32 -10.23 6.79
N ARG A 9 22.47 -10.33 5.77
CA ARG A 9 22.26 -9.31 4.74
C ARG A 9 20.85 -9.41 4.17
N VAL A 10 20.37 -8.30 3.61
CA VAL A 10 19.07 -8.19 2.95
C VAL A 10 19.23 -7.45 1.62
N ALA A 11 18.37 -7.76 0.66
CA ALA A 11 18.26 -7.03 -0.60
C ALA A 11 16.79 -6.93 -1.01
N VAL A 12 16.39 -5.76 -1.48
CA VAL A 12 15.05 -5.50 -1.98
C VAL A 12 15.08 -5.54 -3.50
N GLY A 13 14.08 -6.18 -4.12
CA GLY A 13 13.92 -6.23 -5.57
C GLY A 13 13.69 -4.84 -6.17
N ASP A 14 12.65 -4.13 -5.72
CA ASP A 14 12.32 -2.77 -6.15
C ASP A 14 12.09 -1.81 -4.96
N ALA A 15 13.09 -0.96 -4.71
CA ALA A 15 13.09 0.06 -3.65
C ALA A 15 12.09 1.22 -3.88
N LYS A 16 11.43 1.28 -5.05
CA LYS A 16 10.34 2.21 -5.31
C LYS A 16 9.02 1.73 -4.73
N ILE A 17 8.85 0.40 -4.64
CA ILE A 17 7.64 -0.25 -4.11
C ILE A 17 7.73 -0.35 -2.59
N ALA A 18 8.83 -0.87 -2.05
CA ALA A 18 9.04 -0.97 -0.61
C ALA A 18 10.50 -0.70 -0.25
N ASP A 19 10.74 -0.13 0.92
CA ASP A 19 12.06 0.07 1.50
C ASP A 19 12.22 -0.79 2.75
N VAL A 20 13.43 -1.30 2.98
CA VAL A 20 13.70 -2.31 4.00
C VAL A 20 15.01 -2.02 4.70
N ILE A 21 14.95 -1.91 6.02
CA ILE A 21 16.12 -1.65 6.86
C ILE A 21 16.25 -2.78 7.88
N LEU A 22 17.41 -3.44 7.91
CA LEU A 22 17.74 -4.42 8.93
C LEU A 22 18.08 -3.68 10.24
N LEU A 23 17.21 -3.78 11.24
CA LEU A 23 17.41 -3.12 12.54
C LEU A 23 18.40 -3.92 13.40
N ASN A 24 18.22 -5.23 13.40
CA ASN A 24 19.12 -6.19 14.03
C ASN A 24 19.00 -7.54 13.29
N PRO A 25 19.84 -8.54 13.58
CA PRO A 25 19.80 -9.80 12.84
C PRO A 25 18.44 -10.51 12.84
N SER A 26 17.55 -10.25 13.80
CA SER A 26 16.24 -10.91 13.87
C SER A 26 15.06 -9.98 13.57
N GLU A 27 15.29 -8.72 13.25
CA GLU A 27 14.24 -7.72 13.04
C GLU A 27 14.52 -6.83 11.84
N ILE A 28 13.47 -6.68 11.03
CA ILE A 28 13.49 -5.80 9.87
C ILE A 28 12.38 -4.76 9.98
N TYR A 29 12.72 -3.53 9.64
CA TYR A 29 11.77 -2.47 9.34
C TYR A 29 11.42 -2.51 7.86
N LEU A 30 10.13 -2.48 7.55
CA LEU A 30 9.57 -2.51 6.19
C LEU A 30 8.67 -1.30 6.02
N LEU A 31 8.94 -0.51 4.99
CA LEU A 31 8.15 0.66 4.61
C LEU A 31 7.61 0.46 3.19
N GLY A 32 6.29 0.32 3.06
CA GLY A 32 5.64 0.38 1.76
C GLY A 32 5.62 1.83 1.24
N LYS A 33 6.04 2.05 -0.01
CA LYS A 33 6.14 3.37 -0.64
C LYS A 33 5.12 3.54 -1.76
N THR A 34 5.15 2.63 -2.73
CA THR A 34 4.27 2.66 -3.91
C THR A 34 3.52 1.34 -4.01
N THR A 35 2.26 1.40 -4.46
CA THR A 35 1.47 0.20 -4.70
C THR A 35 2.11 -0.67 -5.77
N GLY A 36 2.13 -1.98 -5.55
CA GLY A 36 2.81 -2.93 -6.42
C GLY A 36 3.24 -4.18 -5.67
N SER A 37 3.96 -5.05 -6.38
CA SER A 37 4.57 -6.25 -5.81
C SER A 37 6.08 -6.18 -5.95
N THR A 38 6.79 -6.54 -4.89
CA THR A 38 8.23 -6.70 -4.89
C THR A 38 8.60 -7.88 -4.00
N ASN A 39 9.89 -8.16 -3.88
CA ASN A 39 10.40 -9.21 -3.04
C ASN A 39 11.59 -8.74 -2.21
N LEU A 40 11.75 -9.37 -1.06
CA LEU A 40 12.88 -9.20 -0.17
C LEU A 40 13.65 -10.51 -0.13
N ILE A 41 14.94 -10.45 -0.43
CA ILE A 41 15.86 -11.56 -0.31
C ILE A 41 16.63 -11.38 1.00
N VAL A 42 16.55 -12.37 1.88
CA VAL A 42 17.23 -12.39 3.17
C VAL A 42 18.24 -13.52 3.15
N TRP A 43 19.50 -13.23 3.50
CA TRP A 43 20.50 -14.26 3.68
C TRP A 43 20.87 -14.42 5.14
N ASN A 44 21.04 -15.67 5.58
CA ASN A 44 21.60 -15.98 6.89
C ASN A 44 23.14 -16.01 6.85
N ARG A 45 23.78 -16.21 8.01
CA ARG A 45 25.25 -16.32 8.13
C ARG A 45 25.85 -17.51 7.36
N ALA A 46 25.04 -18.52 7.02
CA ALA A 46 25.44 -19.67 6.20
C ALA A 46 25.26 -19.41 4.69
N ASN A 47 25.03 -18.16 4.28
CA ASN A 47 24.77 -17.75 2.89
C ASN A 47 23.52 -18.37 2.24
N GLN A 48 22.61 -18.96 3.02
CA GLN A 48 21.34 -19.46 2.49
C GLN A 48 20.37 -18.29 2.29
N ALA A 49 19.75 -18.22 1.10
CA ALA A 49 18.80 -17.18 0.74
C ALA A 49 17.36 -17.64 0.99
N SER A 50 16.54 -16.76 1.54
CA SER A 50 15.08 -16.89 1.60
C SER A 50 14.43 -15.70 0.92
N VAL A 51 13.39 -15.94 0.14
CA VAL A 51 12.63 -14.91 -0.56
C VAL A 51 11.32 -14.69 0.17
N ILE A 52 10.99 -13.43 0.40
CA ILE A 52 9.74 -12.99 1.01
C ILE A 52 9.05 -12.08 -0.01
N ASP A 53 7.86 -12.45 -0.46
CA ASP A 53 7.06 -11.62 -1.35
C ASP A 53 6.38 -10.51 -0.54
N ILE A 54 6.38 -9.30 -1.10
CA ILE A 54 5.82 -8.10 -0.49
C ILE A 54 4.79 -7.53 -1.47
N SER A 55 3.53 -7.43 -1.04
CA SER A 55 2.50 -6.66 -1.74
C SER A 55 2.21 -5.38 -0.97
N VAL A 56 2.24 -4.25 -1.67
CA VAL A 56 1.80 -2.97 -1.16
C VAL A 56 0.51 -2.64 -1.89
N ASP A 57 -0.59 -2.66 -1.15
CA ASP A 57 -1.92 -2.46 -1.68
C ASP A 57 -2.51 -1.11 -1.22
N LEU A 58 -3.48 -0.62 -1.98
CA LEU A 58 -4.22 0.58 -1.60
C LEU A 58 -5.09 0.29 -0.38
N ASP A 59 -4.91 1.05 0.71
CA ASP A 59 -5.86 1.02 1.82
C ASP A 59 -7.19 1.62 1.36
N THR A 60 -8.22 0.78 1.29
CA THR A 60 -9.58 1.17 0.91
C THR A 60 -10.53 1.21 2.10
N ALA A 61 -10.06 0.97 3.32
CA ALA A 61 -10.90 0.99 4.51
C ALA A 61 -11.54 2.38 4.72
N GLY A 62 -10.74 3.45 4.59
CA GLY A 62 -11.24 4.81 4.67
C GLY A 62 -12.24 5.15 3.57
N LEU A 63 -12.01 4.69 2.34
CA LEU A 63 -12.94 4.89 1.23
C LEU A 63 -14.27 4.15 1.45
N ARG A 64 -14.21 2.90 1.95
CA ARG A 64 -15.41 2.12 2.29
C ARG A 64 -16.23 2.80 3.39
N GLN A 65 -15.59 3.35 4.40
CA GLN A 65 -16.28 4.08 5.46
C GLN A 65 -16.98 5.32 4.89
N GLN A 66 -16.27 6.11 4.08
CA GLN A 66 -16.83 7.29 3.43
C GLN A 66 -18.01 6.95 2.51
N PHE A 67 -17.94 5.83 1.79
CA PHE A 67 -19.04 5.33 0.97
C PHE A 67 -20.25 4.96 1.82
N SER A 68 -20.04 4.31 2.97
CA SER A 68 -21.12 3.94 3.89
C SER A 68 -21.82 5.17 4.47
N GLU A 69 -21.09 6.27 4.68
CA GLU A 69 -21.63 7.55 5.16
C GLU A 69 -22.37 8.34 4.07
N LEU A 70 -21.84 8.40 2.84
CA LEU A 70 -22.41 9.19 1.74
C LEU A 70 -23.52 8.47 0.96
N PHE A 71 -23.47 7.14 0.91
CA PHE A 71 -24.37 6.29 0.15
C PHE A 71 -24.98 5.18 1.02
N PRO A 72 -25.66 5.50 2.14
CA PRO A 72 -26.19 4.50 3.07
C PRO A 72 -27.26 3.59 2.46
N THR A 73 -27.90 4.04 1.38
CA THR A 73 -28.91 3.29 0.63
C THR A 73 -28.30 2.31 -0.39
N GLU A 74 -27.06 2.55 -0.82
CA GLU A 74 -26.40 1.79 -1.89
C GLU A 74 -25.53 0.67 -1.30
N ARG A 75 -26.17 -0.45 -0.97
CA ARG A 75 -25.49 -1.57 -0.26
C ARG A 75 -24.79 -2.57 -1.17
N ASP A 76 -25.08 -2.54 -2.46
CA ASP A 76 -24.51 -3.48 -3.43
C ASP A 76 -23.18 -3.03 -4.03
N ILE A 77 -22.67 -1.85 -3.63
CA ILE A 77 -21.37 -1.36 -4.10
C ILE A 77 -20.24 -2.16 -3.45
N ARG A 78 -19.52 -2.92 -4.27
CA ARG A 78 -18.30 -3.65 -3.91
C ARG A 78 -17.07 -2.94 -4.47
N LEU A 79 -16.11 -2.73 -3.58
CA LEU A 79 -14.81 -2.16 -3.89
C LEU A 79 -13.77 -3.28 -3.91
N THR A 80 -12.97 -3.34 -4.96
CA THR A 80 -11.85 -4.29 -5.07
C THR A 80 -10.63 -3.56 -5.59
N VAL A 81 -9.47 -3.86 -5.03
CA VAL A 81 -8.19 -3.31 -5.49
C VAL A 81 -7.49 -4.38 -6.32
N SER A 82 -6.97 -4.00 -7.47
CA SER A 82 -6.15 -4.85 -8.31
C SER A 82 -4.90 -4.08 -8.73
N GLY A 83 -3.79 -4.30 -8.02
CA GLY A 83 -2.58 -3.51 -8.18
C GLY A 83 -2.85 -2.02 -7.92
N ASN A 84 -2.68 -1.20 -8.95
CA ASN A 84 -2.92 0.25 -8.87
C ASN A 84 -4.34 0.69 -9.24
N ALA A 85 -5.24 -0.25 -9.59
CA ALA A 85 -6.59 0.07 -10.02
C ALA A 85 -7.61 -0.22 -8.91
N LEU A 86 -8.56 0.70 -8.73
CA LEU A 86 -9.76 0.48 -7.93
C LEU A 86 -10.91 0.07 -8.85
N ILE A 87 -11.46 -1.12 -8.60
CA ILE A 87 -12.60 -1.67 -9.32
C ILE A 87 -13.84 -1.47 -8.46
N LEU A 88 -14.84 -0.83 -9.04
CA LEU A 88 -16.17 -0.67 -8.46
C LEU A 88 -17.12 -1.62 -9.19
N SER A 89 -17.86 -2.42 -8.44
CA SER A 89 -18.88 -3.32 -8.99
C SER A 89 -20.14 -3.27 -8.14
N GLY A 90 -21.30 -3.53 -8.72
CA GLY A 90 -22.57 -3.49 -8.00
C GLY A 90 -23.66 -2.76 -8.76
N SER A 91 -24.71 -2.40 -8.02
CA SER A 91 -25.84 -1.62 -8.51
C SER A 91 -26.02 -0.37 -7.66
N VAL A 92 -26.53 0.68 -8.29
CA VAL A 92 -26.91 1.94 -7.65
C VAL A 92 -28.30 2.33 -8.11
N ALA A 93 -28.99 3.17 -7.35
CA ALA A 93 -30.38 3.55 -7.62
C ALA A 93 -30.56 4.29 -8.95
N ASP A 94 -29.61 5.15 -9.33
CA ASP A 94 -29.71 5.97 -10.53
C ASP A 94 -28.34 6.39 -11.09
N SER A 95 -28.35 6.99 -12.29
CA SER A 95 -27.14 7.47 -12.97
C SER A 95 -26.43 8.62 -12.25
N VAL A 96 -27.16 9.43 -11.48
CA VAL A 96 -26.59 10.54 -10.72
C VAL A 96 -25.76 10.00 -9.56
N ARG A 97 -26.27 9.00 -8.84
CA ARG A 97 -25.56 8.25 -7.81
C ARG A 97 -24.33 7.54 -8.37
N ALA A 98 -24.46 6.91 -9.54
CA ALA A 98 -23.31 6.30 -10.23
C ALA A 98 -22.18 7.32 -10.46
N ALA A 99 -22.52 8.49 -10.99
CA ALA A 99 -21.54 9.56 -11.25
C ALA A 99 -20.89 10.07 -9.95
N GLN A 100 -21.67 10.24 -8.87
CA GLN A 100 -21.15 10.65 -7.57
C GLN A 100 -20.19 9.61 -6.98
N VAL A 101 -20.55 8.33 -7.03
CA VAL A 101 -19.72 7.21 -6.56
C VAL A 101 -18.35 7.22 -7.26
N VAL A 102 -18.36 7.34 -8.59
CA VAL A 102 -17.12 7.43 -9.39
C VAL A 102 -16.31 8.68 -9.03
N ALA A 103 -16.95 9.82 -8.82
CA ALA A 103 -16.28 11.06 -8.44
C ALA A 103 -15.59 10.97 -7.07
N VAL A 104 -16.26 10.40 -6.06
CA VAL A 104 -15.68 10.21 -4.72
C VAL A 104 -14.50 9.23 -4.78
N ALA A 105 -14.64 8.11 -5.48
CA ALA A 105 -13.55 7.15 -5.68
C ALA A 105 -12.33 7.80 -6.36
N SER A 106 -12.56 8.58 -7.42
CA SER A 106 -11.50 9.28 -8.14
C SER A 106 -10.78 10.31 -7.27
N ALA A 107 -11.54 11.08 -6.47
CA ALA A 107 -10.96 12.04 -5.53
C ALA A 107 -10.12 11.36 -4.44
N TYR A 108 -10.53 10.18 -3.97
CA TYR A 108 -9.78 9.39 -3.00
C TYR A 108 -8.42 8.95 -3.58
N LEU A 109 -8.42 8.38 -4.79
CA LEU A 109 -7.19 7.96 -5.47
C LEU A 109 -6.20 9.13 -5.68
N GLN A 110 -6.70 10.32 -6.05
CA GLN A 110 -5.85 11.51 -6.19
C GLN A 110 -5.25 11.97 -4.87
N ARG A 111 -6.00 11.86 -3.77
CA ARG A 111 -5.48 12.18 -2.42
C ARG A 111 -4.36 11.23 -2.04
N THR A 112 -4.56 9.93 -2.21
CA THR A 112 -3.57 8.91 -1.84
C THR A 112 -2.30 9.02 -2.68
N ALA A 113 -2.43 9.35 -3.98
CA ALA A 113 -1.29 9.64 -4.84
C ALA A 113 -0.46 10.85 -4.36
N ARG A 114 -1.10 11.87 -3.79
CA ARG A 114 -0.41 13.06 -3.23
C ARG A 114 0.24 12.77 -1.88
N SER A 115 -0.38 11.94 -1.05
CA SER A 115 0.17 11.57 0.27
C SER A 115 1.36 10.60 0.18
N GLY A 116 1.39 9.72 -0.83
CA GLY A 116 2.55 8.84 -1.10
C GLY A 116 3.81 9.58 -1.56
N GLY A 117 3.67 10.84 -1.98
CA GLY A 117 4.78 11.70 -2.42
C GLY A 117 5.31 12.68 -1.36
N SER A 118 4.73 12.72 -0.16
CA SER A 118 5.05 13.75 0.85
C SER A 118 6.10 13.34 1.90
N GLY A 119 6.87 12.27 1.64
CA GLY A 119 7.86 11.72 2.58
C GLY A 119 9.33 12.07 2.32
N ALA A 120 9.65 12.88 1.29
CA ALA A 120 11.03 13.26 0.96
C ALA A 120 11.24 14.78 1.07
N ALA A 121 11.16 15.29 2.31
CA ALA A 121 11.77 16.56 2.68
C ALA A 121 12.27 16.44 4.12
N ALA A 122 13.45 15.83 4.28
CA ALA A 122 14.23 16.05 5.49
C ALA A 122 14.70 17.51 5.47
N PRO A 123 14.55 18.27 6.56
CA PRO A 123 15.11 19.60 6.67
C PRO A 123 16.60 19.44 7.01
N ASP A 124 17.49 19.72 6.05
CA ASP A 124 18.87 19.99 6.42
C ASP A 124 18.93 21.41 6.98
N ALA A 125 18.80 21.48 8.30
CA ALA A 125 19.17 22.62 9.10
C ALA A 125 20.64 22.46 9.54
N ALA A 126 21.42 23.50 9.23
CA ALA A 126 22.62 23.96 9.94
C ALA A 126 23.90 23.08 9.88
N ALA A 127 24.89 23.55 9.13
CA ALA A 127 26.13 24.12 9.66
C ALA A 127 26.86 24.94 8.58
#